data_AF-A0A939EZC6-F1
#
_entry.id   AF-A0A939EZC6-F1
#
_cell.length_a   1.000
_cell.length_b   1.000
_cell.length_c   1.000
_cell.angle_alpha   90.00
_cell.angle_beta   90.00
_cell.angle_gamma   90.00
#
_symmetry.space_group_name_H-M   'P 1'
#
loop_
_entity.id
_entity.type
_entity.pdbx_description
1 polymer ?
#
loop_
_entity_poly.entity_id
_entity_poly.type
_entity_poly.pdbx_seq_one_letter_code
_entity_poly.pdbx_strand_id
1 'polypeptide(L)'
;MRYAYAPLVLMSFVLLASGCEKEEARITNTNLFGKDWFDARQPDSVGFRKYNSPGQTMPWGNTGFRFEASGTFVLYSFAPTDGIIQTPSTWTTTDDVKFHIKPNNTQLPEYDIVIDALTPTKLKAQILP
;
A
#
# COMPACT_ATOMS: atom_id res chain seq x y z
N MET A 1 9.07 66.94 3.74
CA MET A 1 9.62 65.58 3.94
C MET A 1 8.47 64.73 4.51
N ARG A 2 7.60 64.08 3.73
CA ARG A 2 7.72 62.83 2.95
C ARG A 2 8.29 61.64 3.74
N TYR A 3 7.41 60.89 4.41
CA TYR A 3 7.46 59.44 4.67
C TYR A 3 5.98 59.00 4.74
N ALA A 4 5.31 58.38 3.76
CA ALA A 4 5.62 57.28 2.85
C ALA A 4 5.56 55.90 3.55
N TYR A 5 4.42 55.23 3.37
CA TYR A 5 4.15 53.77 3.36
C TYR A 5 4.54 52.91 4.56
N ALA A 6 3.56 52.48 5.35
CA ALA A 6 3.50 51.15 5.99
C ALA A 6 2.17 51.01 6.75
N PRO A 7 1.15 50.34 6.18
CA PRO A 7 0.86 49.00 6.71
C PRO A 7 0.31 48.09 5.60
N LEU A 8 1.18 47.41 4.87
CA LEU A 8 0.78 46.46 3.82
C LEU A 8 1.75 45.27 3.79
N VAL A 9 2.05 44.69 4.96
CA VAL A 9 2.95 43.52 5.07
C VAL A 9 2.37 42.42 5.98
N LEU A 10 1.08 42.49 6.34
CA LEU A 10 0.49 41.52 7.27
C LEU A 10 -0.54 40.56 6.66
N MET A 11 -0.58 40.42 5.34
CA MET A 11 -1.62 39.63 4.65
C MET A 11 -1.08 38.71 3.56
N SER A 12 0.10 38.11 3.78
CA SER A 12 0.74 37.22 2.79
C SER A 12 1.07 35.82 3.32
N PHE A 13 0.79 35.50 4.59
CA PHE A 13 1.27 34.26 5.22
C PHE A 13 0.23 33.13 5.36
N VAL A 14 -0.98 33.28 4.83
CA VAL A 14 -2.09 32.31 5.03
C VAL A 14 -2.16 31.22 3.93
N LEU A 15 -1.29 31.24 2.91
CA LEU A 15 -1.45 30.41 1.70
C LEU A 15 -0.66 29.09 1.65
N LEU A 16 -0.06 28.61 2.75
CA LEU A 16 0.76 27.37 2.74
C LEU A 16 0.08 26.15 3.39
N ALA A 17 -1.19 26.23 3.78
CA ALA A 17 -1.88 25.13 4.47
C ALA A 17 -2.83 24.30 3.57
N SER A 18 -2.77 24.46 2.25
CA SER A 18 -3.64 23.71 1.34
C SER A 18 -2.94 22.48 0.77
N GLY A 19 -3.26 21.31 1.35
CA GLY A 19 -3.57 20.12 0.56
C GLY A 19 -2.46 19.08 0.41
N CYS A 20 -1.91 18.56 1.50
CA CYS A 20 -1.49 17.16 1.48
C CYS A 20 -2.72 16.33 1.88
N GLU A 21 -3.66 16.16 0.94
CA GLU A 21 -4.69 15.15 1.11
C GLU A 21 -3.96 13.80 1.16
N LYS A 22 -3.79 13.27 2.37
CA LYS A 22 -3.46 11.86 2.52
C LYS A 22 -4.65 11.12 1.94
N GLU A 23 -4.45 10.51 0.78
CA GLU A 23 -5.40 9.58 0.18
C GLU A 23 -5.61 8.43 1.18
N GLU A 24 -6.60 8.60 2.06
CA GLU A 24 -6.90 7.67 3.15
C GLU A 24 -7.24 6.31 2.56
N ALA A 25 -6.50 5.29 2.97
CA ALA A 25 -6.83 3.90 2.69
C ALA A 25 -8.13 3.52 3.43
N ARG A 26 -9.29 3.92 2.90
CA ARG A 26 -10.57 3.36 3.35
C ARG A 26 -10.89 2.13 2.51
N ILE A 27 -11.05 0.98 3.19
CA ILE A 27 -11.37 -0.35 2.63
C ILE A 27 -12.66 -0.41 1.80
N THR A 28 -13.46 0.66 1.74
CA THR A 28 -14.52 0.83 0.74
C THR A 28 -14.00 0.88 -0.70
N ASN A 29 -12.68 0.95 -0.90
CA ASN A 29 -12.06 1.05 -2.21
C ASN A 29 -11.94 -0.33 -2.89
N THR A 30 -12.81 -0.58 -3.86
CA THR A 30 -12.78 -1.75 -4.77
C THR A 30 -11.44 -1.96 -5.48
N ASN A 31 -10.54 -0.97 -5.45
CA ASN A 31 -9.25 -1.06 -6.11
C ASN A 31 -8.27 -2.06 -5.49
N LEU A 32 -8.46 -2.51 -4.24
CA LEU A 32 -7.56 -3.48 -3.60
C LEU A 32 -7.73 -4.89 -4.16
N PHE A 33 -9.00 -5.29 -4.32
CA PHE A 33 -9.38 -6.69 -4.55
C PHE A 33 -9.23 -7.10 -6.01
N GLY A 34 -8.88 -8.37 -6.25
CA GLY A 34 -8.76 -8.96 -7.58
C GLY A 34 -7.56 -8.46 -8.39
N LYS A 35 -6.64 -7.70 -7.78
CA LYS A 35 -5.43 -7.18 -8.42
C LYS A 35 -4.17 -7.79 -7.82
N ASP A 36 -3.20 -8.07 -8.67
CA ASP A 36 -1.87 -8.50 -8.25
C ASP A 36 -1.01 -7.29 -7.89
N TRP A 37 -0.49 -7.27 -6.66
CA TRP A 37 0.36 -6.22 -6.13
C TRP A 37 1.79 -6.73 -6.01
N PHE A 38 2.72 -6.19 -6.81
CA PHE A 38 4.13 -6.59 -6.77
C PHE A 38 5.00 -5.52 -6.14
N ASP A 39 5.94 -5.95 -5.29
CA ASP A 39 6.88 -5.08 -4.59
C ASP A 39 7.67 -4.25 -5.62
N ALA A 40 7.60 -2.93 -5.51
CA ALA A 40 8.32 -1.99 -6.38
C ALA A 40 9.82 -1.92 -6.06
N ARG A 41 10.29 -2.63 -5.02
CA ARG A 41 11.66 -2.66 -4.48
C ARG A 41 12.17 -1.26 -4.10
N GLN A 42 11.25 -0.44 -3.63
CA GLN A 42 11.53 0.89 -3.09
C GLN A 42 11.11 0.90 -1.62
N PRO A 43 12.05 0.65 -0.69
CA PRO A 43 11.75 0.80 0.72
C PRO A 43 11.44 2.28 1.01
N ASP A 44 10.36 2.52 1.74
CA ASP A 44 10.17 3.80 2.41
C ASP A 44 11.02 3.81 3.70
N SER A 45 11.38 5.01 4.15
CA SER A 45 12.14 5.28 5.38
C SER A 45 11.51 4.72 6.67
N VAL A 46 10.25 4.28 6.65
CA VAL A 46 9.46 3.89 7.82
C VAL A 46 8.94 2.45 7.75
N GLY A 47 9.60 1.55 7.01
CA GLY A 47 9.22 0.13 6.94
C GLY A 47 8.01 -0.20 6.05
N PHE A 48 7.40 0.82 5.45
CA PHE A 48 6.42 0.64 4.38
C PHE A 48 7.11 0.29 3.07
N ARG A 49 6.44 -0.54 2.27
CA ARG A 49 6.82 -0.90 0.91
C ARG A 49 5.80 -0.36 -0.07
N LYS A 50 6.28 0.00 -1.25
CA LYS A 50 5.44 0.38 -2.37
C LYS A 50 5.21 -0.84 -3.25
N TYR A 51 3.97 -1.02 -3.69
CA TYR A 51 3.55 -2.07 -4.59
C TYR A 51 2.88 -1.45 -5.80
N ASN A 52 3.07 -2.07 -6.97
CA ASN A 52 2.40 -1.68 -8.19
C ASN A 52 1.56 -2.83 -8.72
N SER A 53 0.46 -2.51 -9.40
CA SER A 53 -0.37 -3.46 -10.14
C SER A 53 -0.15 -3.26 -11.65
N PRO A 54 0.84 -3.95 -12.27
CA PRO A 54 1.22 -3.75 -13.68
C PRO A 54 0.20 -4.29 -14.70
N GLY A 55 -0.98 -4.74 -14.26
CA GLY A 55 -2.07 -5.17 -15.12
C GLY A 55 -1.90 -6.55 -15.75
N GLN A 56 -0.69 -6.95 -16.19
CA GLN A 56 -0.54 -8.20 -16.97
C GLN A 56 0.68 -9.08 -16.69
N THR A 57 1.79 -8.59 -16.11
CA THR A 57 2.98 -9.44 -15.87
C THR A 57 3.68 -9.12 -14.57
N MET A 58 3.93 -10.16 -13.76
CA MET A 58 4.82 -10.09 -12.60
C MET A 58 6.23 -9.72 -13.06
N PRO A 59 6.79 -8.57 -12.62
CA PRO A 59 8.16 -8.23 -12.96
C PRO A 59 9.13 -9.26 -12.40
N TRP A 60 10.11 -9.67 -13.21
CA TRP A 60 11.10 -10.66 -12.81
C TRP A 60 11.86 -10.20 -11.56
N GLY A 61 11.99 -11.08 -10.56
CA GLY A 61 12.63 -10.79 -9.28
C GLY A 61 11.78 -10.03 -8.23
N ASN A 62 10.51 -9.73 -8.47
CA ASN A 62 9.63 -9.10 -7.46
C ASN A 62 8.71 -10.14 -6.77
N THR A 63 8.56 -10.10 -5.45
CA THR A 63 7.46 -10.81 -4.77
C THR A 63 6.19 -9.99 -4.82
N GLY A 64 5.05 -10.61 -4.54
CA GLY A 64 3.78 -9.88 -4.54
C GLY A 64 2.68 -10.64 -3.84
N PHE A 65 1.48 -10.08 -3.89
CA PHE A 65 0.29 -10.72 -3.34
C PHE A 65 -0.99 -10.25 -4.01
N ARG A 66 -2.09 -10.97 -3.78
CA ARG A 66 -3.43 -10.56 -4.16
C ARG A 66 -4.41 -10.79 -3.02
N PHE A 67 -5.29 -9.81 -2.80
CA PHE A 67 -6.48 -9.94 -1.98
C PHE A 67 -7.68 -10.25 -2.87
N GLU A 68 -8.47 -11.26 -2.52
CA GLU A 68 -9.78 -11.50 -3.09
C GLU A 68 -10.86 -11.03 -2.12
N ALA A 69 -11.94 -10.42 -2.64
CA ALA A 69 -13.07 -9.97 -1.83
C ALA A 69 -13.77 -11.12 -1.06
N SER A 70 -13.53 -12.37 -1.47
CA SER A 70 -14.04 -13.57 -0.82
C SER A 70 -13.32 -13.95 0.48
N GLY A 71 -12.26 -13.23 0.88
CA GLY A 71 -11.42 -13.60 2.02
C GLY A 71 -10.21 -14.47 1.65
N THR A 72 -9.97 -14.71 0.35
CA THR A 72 -8.78 -15.44 -0.12
C THR A 72 -7.60 -14.48 -0.28
N PHE A 73 -6.41 -14.90 0.14
CA PHE A 73 -5.15 -14.20 -0.08
C PHE A 73 -4.18 -15.12 -0.82
N VAL A 74 -3.46 -14.58 -1.80
CA VAL A 74 -2.44 -15.34 -2.54
C VAL A 74 -1.11 -14.61 -2.41
N LEU A 75 -0.09 -15.29 -1.87
CA LEU A 75 1.28 -14.79 -1.86
C LEU A 75 2.03 -15.32 -3.09
N TYR A 76 2.71 -14.43 -3.81
CA TYR A 76 3.59 -14.75 -4.93
C TYR A 76 5.06 -14.69 -4.52
N SER A 77 5.77 -15.79 -4.75
CA SER A 77 7.21 -15.91 -4.51
C SER A 77 7.91 -16.60 -5.69
N PHE A 78 9.23 -16.51 -5.76
CA PHE A 78 10.00 -17.20 -6.81
C PHE A 78 10.21 -18.66 -6.46
N ALA A 79 9.92 -19.53 -7.43
CA ALA A 79 10.40 -20.90 -7.40
C ALA A 79 11.91 -20.92 -7.68
N PRO A 80 12.65 -21.93 -7.17
CA PRO A 80 14.06 -22.10 -7.48
C PRO A 80 14.39 -22.25 -8.97
N THR A 81 13.42 -22.61 -9.81
CA THR A 81 13.59 -22.91 -11.24
C THR A 81 12.87 -21.90 -12.14
N ASP A 82 13.05 -20.60 -11.89
CA ASP A 82 12.46 -19.49 -12.68
C ASP A 82 10.92 -19.49 -12.79
N GLY A 83 10.24 -20.15 -11.84
CA GLY A 83 8.78 -20.20 -11.73
C GLY A 83 8.22 -19.23 -10.68
N ILE A 84 6.89 -19.12 -10.63
CA ILE A 84 6.17 -18.39 -9.56
C ILE A 84 5.49 -19.43 -8.67
N ILE A 85 5.75 -19.38 -7.37
CA ILE A 85 5.02 -20.14 -6.35
C ILE A 85 3.89 -19.27 -5.83
N GLN A 86 2.67 -19.80 -5.92
CA GLN A 86 1.48 -19.24 -5.29
C GLN A 86 1.24 -19.95 -3.96
N THR A 87 1.25 -19.20 -2.85
CA THR A 87 0.93 -19.73 -1.53
C THR A 87 -0.46 -19.25 -1.12
N PRO A 88 -1.48 -20.11 -1.19
CA PRO A 88 -2.84 -19.73 -0.81
C PRO A 88 -2.93 -19.55 0.71
N SER A 89 -3.63 -18.51 1.11
CA SER A 89 -3.90 -18.09 2.48
C SER A 89 -5.31 -17.53 2.57
N THR A 90 -5.75 -17.22 3.77
CA THR A 90 -6.98 -16.48 4.03
C THR A 90 -6.65 -15.15 4.68
N TRP A 91 -7.53 -14.17 4.54
CA TRP A 91 -7.41 -12.90 5.25
C TRP A 91 -8.69 -12.58 6.00
N THR A 92 -8.53 -11.92 7.14
CA THR A 92 -9.62 -11.30 7.89
C THR A 92 -9.22 -9.88 8.24
N THR A 93 -10.18 -9.03 8.57
CA THR A 93 -9.90 -7.65 8.98
C THR A 93 -10.80 -7.29 10.15
N THR A 94 -10.23 -6.54 11.10
CA THR A 94 -11.00 -5.95 12.21
C THR A 94 -11.24 -4.45 12.02
N ASP A 95 -10.43 -3.82 11.16
CA ASP A 95 -10.46 -2.39 10.85
C ASP A 95 -10.34 -2.14 9.33
N ASP A 96 -10.42 -0.88 8.90
CA ASP A 96 -10.37 -0.47 7.49
C ASP A 96 -8.96 -0.46 6.87
N VAL A 97 -7.92 -0.84 7.60
CA VAL A 97 -6.51 -0.72 7.13
C VAL A 97 -5.63 -1.92 7.45
N LYS A 98 -6.06 -2.81 8.35
CA LYS A 98 -5.20 -3.87 8.91
C LYS A 98 -5.78 -5.25 8.64
N PHE A 99 -5.12 -5.98 7.75
CA PHE A 99 -5.49 -7.32 7.33
C PHE A 99 -4.66 -8.35 8.05
N HIS A 100 -5.31 -9.27 8.74
CA HIS A 100 -4.67 -10.44 9.33
C HIS A 100 -4.64 -11.58 8.32
N ILE A 101 -3.44 -12.07 8.00
CA ILE A 101 -3.19 -13.12 7.01
C ILE A 101 -2.90 -14.43 7.73
N LYS A 102 -3.67 -15.45 7.36
CA LYS A 102 -3.52 -16.81 7.83
C LYS A 102 -3.17 -17.76 6.69
N PRO A 103 -1.91 -18.22 6.61
CA PRO A 103 -1.52 -19.21 5.62
C PRO A 103 -2.31 -20.52 5.74
N ASN A 104 -2.65 -21.14 4.61
CA ASN A 104 -3.30 -22.45 4.62
C ASN A 104 -2.34 -23.56 5.11
N ASN A 105 -1.03 -23.35 4.95
CA ASN A 105 -0.01 -24.20 5.54
C ASN A 105 0.26 -23.76 6.98
N THR A 106 -0.11 -24.60 7.95
CA THR A 106 0.06 -24.35 9.40
C THR A 106 1.51 -24.25 9.87
N GLN A 107 2.48 -24.57 9.01
CA GLN A 107 3.90 -24.39 9.32
C GLN A 107 4.39 -22.96 9.09
N LEU A 108 3.63 -22.13 8.36
CA LEU A 108 3.95 -20.74 8.13
C LEU A 108 3.30 -19.86 9.21
N PRO A 109 4.01 -18.83 9.72
CA PRO A 109 3.44 -17.93 10.70
C PRO A 109 2.31 -17.09 10.09
N GLU A 110 1.32 -16.78 10.91
CA GLU A 110 0.35 -15.72 10.62
C GLU A 110 1.06 -14.36 10.70
N TYR A 111 0.56 -13.36 10.00
CA TYR A 111 1.15 -12.02 9.97
C TYR A 111 0.10 -10.98 9.56
N ASP A 112 0.36 -9.71 9.81
CA ASP A 112 -0.53 -8.62 9.45
C ASP A 112 0.00 -7.80 8.26
N ILE A 113 -0.91 -7.28 7.43
CA ILE A 113 -0.63 -6.29 6.41
C ILE A 113 -1.40 -5.02 6.74
N VAL A 114 -0.68 -3.91 6.93
CA VAL A 114 -1.26 -2.58 7.16
C VAL A 114 -1.17 -1.75 5.88
N ILE A 115 -2.29 -1.24 5.40
CA ILE A 115 -2.36 -0.37 4.22
C ILE A 115 -2.35 1.11 4.65
N ASP A 116 -1.41 1.89 4.13
CA ASP A 116 -1.28 3.33 4.38
C ASP A 116 -1.93 4.16 3.26
N ALA A 117 -1.77 3.74 2.00
CA ALA A 117 -2.33 4.43 0.85
C ALA A 117 -2.65 3.45 -0.29
N LEU A 118 -3.74 3.70 -1.00
CA LEU A 118 -4.20 2.85 -2.10
C LEU A 118 -4.80 3.70 -3.23
N THR A 119 -4.25 3.52 -4.43
CA THR A 119 -4.77 4.06 -5.69
C THR A 119 -5.09 2.91 -6.66
N PRO A 120 -5.67 3.15 -7.85
CA PRO A 120 -5.94 2.08 -8.82
C PRO A 120 -4.71 1.26 -9.24
N THR A 121 -3.50 1.82 -9.16
CA THR A 121 -2.27 1.20 -9.66
C THR A 121 -1.12 1.17 -8.65
N LYS A 122 -1.23 1.87 -7.52
CA LYS A 122 -0.20 1.94 -6.48
C LYS A 122 -0.79 1.60 -5.11
N LEU A 123 -0.02 0.84 -4.34
CA LEU A 123 -0.34 0.48 -2.97
C LEU A 123 0.88 0.78 -2.10
N LYS A 124 0.66 1.35 -0.92
CA LYS A 124 1.67 1.48 0.13
C LYS A 124 1.21 0.67 1.33
N ALA A 125 1.99 -0.35 1.69
CA ALA A 125 1.65 -1.27 2.76
C ALA A 125 2.88 -1.68 3.57
N GLN A 126 2.64 -2.08 4.82
CA GLN A 126 3.64 -2.62 5.73
C GLN A 126 3.25 -4.04 6.12
N ILE A 127 4.21 -4.95 6.10
CA ILE A 127 4.05 -6.32 6.59
C ILE A 127 4.59 -6.36 8.02
N LEU A 128 3.77 -6.80 8.96
CA LEU A 128 4.08 -6.93 10.37
C LEU A 128 4.01 -8.41 10.75
N PRO A 129 5.04 -8.98 11.42
CA PRO A 129 5.01 -10.36 11.89
C PRO A 129 4.02 -10.56 13.04
#